data_AF-A0A2V8X066-F1
#
_entry.id   AF-A0A2V8X066-F1
#
_cell.length_a   1.000
_cell.length_b   1.000
_cell.length_c   1.000
_cell.angle_alpha   90.00
_cell.angle_beta   90.00
_cell.angle_gamma   90.00
#
_symmetry.space_group_name_H-M   'P 1'
#
loop_
_entity.id
_entity.type
_entity.pdbx_description
1 polymer ?
#
loop_
_entity_poly.entity_id
_entity_poly.type
_entity_poly.pdbx_seq_one_letter_code
_entity_poly.pdbx_strand_id
1 'polypeptide(L)'
;MDLSPTGVLVKARRILPAGSPVRVSLHLSGRMRPVVATGSVVRILGGSQMGIQFDRLDLTESERLQEFLLPLVREETAQASPTVL
;
A
#
# COMPACT_ATOMS: atom_id res chain seq x y z
N MET A 1 -4.50 6.97 -2.04
CA MET A 1 -3.28 6.17 -1.83
C MET A 1 -3.52 4.87 -2.54
N ASP A 2 -2.63 4.44 -3.42
CA ASP A 2 -2.74 3.13 -4.07
C ASP A 2 -1.94 2.13 -3.22
N LEU A 3 -2.66 1.22 -2.59
CA LEU A 3 -2.17 0.27 -1.60
C LEU A 3 -2.82 -1.09 -1.86
N SER A 4 -2.00 -2.13 -1.83
CA SER A 4 -2.42 -3.53 -1.97
C SER A 4 -1.81 -4.37 -0.85
N PRO A 5 -2.20 -5.65 -0.71
CA PRO A 5 -1.56 -6.57 0.23
C PRO A 5 -0.06 -6.78 -0.04
N THR A 6 0.41 -6.50 -1.27
CA THR A 6 1.77 -6.80 -1.70
C THR A 6 2.63 -5.54 -1.88
N GLY A 7 2.05 -4.35 -1.88
CA GLY A 7 2.84 -3.15 -2.09
C GLY A 7 2.05 -1.86 -2.00
N VAL A 8 2.76 -0.77 -2.20
CA VAL A 8 2.21 0.58 -2.07
C VAL A 8 2.86 1.54 -3.05
N LEU A 9 2.06 2.45 -3.59
CA LEU A 9 2.56 3.61 -4.31
C LEU A 9 2.62 4.81 -3.37
N VAL A 10 3.83 5.33 -3.14
CA VAL A 10 4.05 6.48 -2.27
C VAL A 10 4.53 7.68 -3.06
N LYS A 11 4.01 8.87 -2.71
CA LYS A 11 4.59 10.15 -3.13
C LYS A 11 5.67 10.54 -2.12
N ALA A 12 6.86 10.89 -2.60
CA ALA A 12 7.99 11.21 -1.73
C ALA A 12 8.72 12.47 -2.20
N ARG A 13 9.30 13.21 -1.25
CA ARG A 13 10.16 14.37 -1.54
C ARG A 13 11.52 13.95 -2.09
N ARG A 14 11.97 12.75 -1.74
CA ARG A 14 13.21 12.14 -2.21
C ARG A 14 12.89 10.78 -2.82
N ILE A 15 13.38 10.56 -4.03
CA ILE A 15 13.26 9.29 -4.73
C ILE A 15 14.52 8.45 -4.49
N LEU A 16 14.30 7.18 -4.20
CA LEU A 16 15.34 6.17 -4.11
C LEU A 16 15.37 5.37 -5.43
N PRO A 17 16.55 4.94 -5.90
CA PRO A 17 16.65 4.11 -7.11
C PRO A 17 15.85 2.80 -6.99
N ALA A 18 15.40 2.27 -8.13
CA ALA A 18 14.85 0.93 -8.18
C ALA A 18 15.86 -0.10 -7.64
N GLY A 19 15.36 -1.12 -6.92
CA GLY A 19 16.16 -2.09 -6.18
C GLY A 19 16.58 -1.63 -4.78
N SER A 20 16.39 -0.37 -4.41
CA SER A 20 16.76 0.11 -3.07
C SER A 20 15.93 -0.59 -1.99
N PRO A 21 16.57 -1.16 -0.94
CA PRO A 21 15.85 -1.71 0.19
C PRO A 21 15.26 -0.57 1.04
N VAL A 22 14.04 -0.76 1.51
CA VAL A 22 13.32 0.21 2.32
C VAL A 22 12.61 -0.45 3.50
N ARG A 23 12.42 0.32 4.57
CA ARG A 23 11.48 0.01 5.64
C ARG A 23 10.33 1.02 5.56
N VAL A 24 9.11 0.53 5.52
CA VAL A 24 7.89 1.33 5.41
C VAL A 24 7.10 1.20 6.70
N SER A 25 6.51 2.31 7.16
CA SER A 25 5.56 2.35 8.27
C SER A 25 4.29 3.04 7.82
N LEU A 26 3.24 2.27 7.61
CA LEU A 26 1.96 2.72 7.07
C LEU A 26 1.00 3.06 8.20
N HIS A 27 0.70 4.35 8.34
CA HIS A 27 -0.27 4.85 9.31
C HIS A 27 -1.64 4.96 8.64
N LEU A 28 -2.37 3.84 8.60
CA LEU A 28 -3.57 3.67 7.78
C LEU A 28 -4.84 4.27 8.39
N SER A 29 -4.96 4.23 9.72
CA SER A 29 -6.04 4.90 10.46
C SER A 29 -5.55 5.34 11.84
N GLY A 30 -6.15 6.40 12.40
CA GLY A 30 -5.75 6.92 13.71
C GLY A 30 -6.03 5.99 14.90
N ARG A 31 -6.75 4.88 14.69
CA ARG A 31 -7.08 3.89 15.73
C ARG A 31 -6.25 2.61 15.61
N MET A 32 -5.53 2.43 14.51
CA MET A 32 -4.73 1.24 14.25
C MET A 32 -3.25 1.49 14.52
N ARG A 33 -2.56 0.45 14.99
CA ARG A 33 -1.09 0.48 15.00
C ARG A 33 -0.57 0.54 13.57
N PRO A 34 0.56 1.21 13.30
CA PRO A 34 1.11 1.26 11.95
C PRO A 34 1.43 -0.13 11.42
N VAL A 35 1.21 -0.36 10.13
CA VAL A 35 1.71 -1.58 9.47
C VAL A 35 3.17 -1.36 9.11
N VAL A 36 4.06 -2.22 9.60
CA VAL A 36 5.51 -2.13 9.34
C VAL A 36 5.92 -3.20 8.35
N ALA A 37 6.60 -2.79 7.29
CA ALA A 37 7.06 -3.68 6.23
C ALA A 37 8.52 -3.39 5.87
N THR A 38 9.27 -4.41 5.47
CA THR A 38 10.44 -4.24 4.61
C THR A 38 10.03 -4.45 3.16
N GLY A 39 10.83 -3.95 2.23
CA GLY A 39 10.57 -4.11 0.81
C GLY A 39 11.63 -3.47 -0.06
N SER A 40 11.32 -3.37 -1.34
CA SER A 40 12.19 -2.77 -2.34
C SER A 40 11.43 -1.83 -3.26
N VAL A 41 12.11 -0.78 -3.73
CA VAL A 41 11.57 0.09 -4.78
C VAL A 41 11.57 -0.67 -6.10
N VAL A 42 10.40 -0.86 -6.71
CA VAL A 42 10.26 -1.61 -7.98
C VAL A 42 10.04 -0.72 -9.18
N ARG A 43 9.58 0.52 -8.98
CA ARG A 43 9.38 1.50 -10.06
C ARG A 43 9.36 2.93 -9.54
N ILE A 44 9.71 3.87 -10.41
CA ILE A 44 9.61 5.32 -10.18
C ILE A 44 8.59 5.86 -11.20
N LEU A 45 7.62 6.65 -10.74
CA LEU A 45 6.59 7.26 -11.58
C LEU A 45 6.60 8.79 -11.43
N GLY A 46 6.50 9.51 -12.55
CA GLY A 46 6.32 10.97 -12.57
C GLY A 46 7.36 11.78 -11.78
N GLY A 47 8.58 11.24 -11.60
CA GLY A 47 9.68 11.87 -10.87
C GLY A 47 9.46 12.10 -9.35
N SER A 48 8.30 11.75 -8.80
CA SER A 48 7.94 12.05 -7.41
C SER A 48 7.20 10.91 -6.69
N GLN A 49 6.99 9.79 -7.36
CA GLN A 49 6.35 8.61 -6.78
C GLN A 49 7.23 7.37 -6.91
N MET A 50 7.12 6.48 -5.93
CA MET A 50 7.80 5.18 -5.90
C MET A 50 6.78 4.08 -5.65
N GLY A 51 6.81 3.05 -6.50
CA GLY A 51 6.16 1.78 -6.18
C GLY A 51 7.10 0.97 -5.30
N ILE A 52 6.62 0.59 -4.12
CA ILE A 52 7.34 -0.26 -3.17
C ILE A 52 6.63 -1.60 -3.14
N GLN A 53 7.38 -2.66 -3.45
CA GLN A 53 6.95 -4.04 -3.25
C GLN A 53 7.36 -4.45 -1.84
N PHE A 54 6.41 -4.92 -1.04
CA PHE A 54 6.73 -5.49 0.27
C PHE A 54 7.45 -6.82 0.07
N ASP A 55 8.39 -7.11 0.96
CA ASP A 55 8.85 -8.47 1.19
C ASP A 55 7.71 -9.29 1.82
N ARG A 56 8.01 -10.51 2.27
CA ARG A 56 7.04 -11.29 3.04
C ARG A 56 6.75 -10.57 4.37
N LEU A 57 5.55 -10.00 4.49
CA LEU A 57 5.01 -9.53 5.75
C LEU A 57 4.91 -10.70 6.73
N ASP A 58 5.15 -10.46 8.00
CA ASP A 58 4.74 -11.41 9.03
C ASP A 58 3.21 -11.52 9.08
N LEU A 59 2.73 -12.58 9.74
CA LEU A 59 1.30 -12.86 9.81
C LEU A 59 0.51 -11.69 10.42
N THR A 60 1.03 -11.10 11.50
CA THR A 60 0.37 -10.03 12.24
C THR A 60 0.26 -8.74 11.42
N GLU A 61 1.30 -8.36 10.69
CA GLU A 61 1.30 -7.19 9.83
C GLU A 61 0.44 -7.43 8.57
N SER A 62 0.44 -8.65 8.04
CA SER A 62 -0.44 -9.05 6.93
C SER A 62 -1.91 -9.02 7.32
N GLU A 63 -2.29 -9.59 8.47
CA GLU A 63 -3.65 -9.56 8.99
C GLU A 63 -4.12 -8.12 9.21
N ARG A 64 -3.29 -7.28 9.83
CA ARG A 64 -3.63 -5.86 10.05
C ARG A 64 -3.84 -5.09 8.74
N LEU A 65 -3.01 -5.34 7.73
CA LEU A 65 -3.16 -4.73 6.42
C LEU A 65 -4.44 -5.22 5.73
N GLN A 66 -4.75 -6.51 5.82
CA GLN A 66 -5.97 -7.09 5.26
C GLN A 66 -7.24 -6.57 5.96
N GLU A 67 -7.25 -6.49 7.29
CA GLU A 67 -8.36 -5.90 8.07
C GLU A 67 -8.66 -4.47 7.62
N PHE A 68 -7.64 -3.69 7.27
CA PHE A 68 -7.81 -2.36 6.72
C PHE A 68 -8.34 -2.35 5.27
N LEU A 69 -7.81 -3.22 4.41
CA LEU A 69 -8.12 -3.21 2.98
C LEU A 69 -9.49 -3.84 2.65
N LEU A 70 -9.90 -4.89 3.36
CA LEU A 70 -11.12 -5.66 3.05
C LEU A 70 -12.40 -4.82 3.03
N PRO A 71 -12.64 -3.88 3.98
CA PRO A 71 -13.80 -3.00 3.92
C PRO A 71 -13.77 -2.07 2.69
N LEU A 72 -12.61 -1.54 2.33
CA LEU A 72 -12.45 -0.57 1.25
C LEU A 72 -12.77 -1.17 -0.12
N VAL A 73 -12.39 -2.43 -0.36
CA VAL A 73 -12.72 -3.15 -1.61
C VAL A 73 -14.22 -3.36 -1.76
N ARG A 74 -14.95 -3.55 -0.65
CA ARG A 74 -16.41 -3.72 -0.68
C ARG A 74 -17.13 -2.40 -0.98
N GLU A 75 -16.63 -1.29 -0.45
CA GLU A 75 -17.16 0.04 -0.74
C GLU A 75 -16.92 0.44 -2.20
N GLU A 76 -15.72 0.16 -2.73
CA GLU A 76 -15.37 0.45 -4.12
C GLU A 76 -16.23 -0.36 -5.11
N THR A 77 -16.45 -1.64 -4.85
CA THR A 77 -17.31 -2.49 -5.70
C THR A 77 -18.80 -2.15 -5.57
N ALA A 78 -19.26 -1.68 -4.41
CA ALA A 78 -20.63 -1.17 -4.24
C ALA A 78 -20.88 0.12 -5.04
N GLN A 79 -19.88 1.00 -5.14
CA GLN A 79 -19.95 2.24 -5.94
C GLN A 79 -19.81 2.00 -7.44
N ALA A 80 -19.20 0.89 -7.87
CA ALA A 80 -18.98 0.53 -9.27
C ALA A 80 -20.16 -0.22 -9.92
N SER A 81 -21.33 -0.32 -9.28
CA SER A 81 -22.50 -0.95 -9.91
C SER A 81 -22.96 -0.14 -11.13
N PRO A 82 -23.03 -0.74 -12.33
CA PRO A 82 -23.39 -0.02 -13.53
C PRO A 82 -24.87 0.32 -13.49
N THR A 83 -25.21 1.57 -13.80
CA THR A 83 -26.53 1.96 -14.27
C THR A 83 -26.89 1.07 -15.45
N VAL A 84 -27.79 0.13 -15.22
CA VAL A 84 -28.42 -0.66 -16.29
C VAL A 84 -29.31 0.31 -17.07
N LEU A 85 -28.91 0.63 -18.31
CA LEU A 85 -29.76 1.24 -19.33
C LEU A 85 -30.57 0.16 -20.03
#